data_AF-A0A7S4URD9-F1
#
_entry.id   AF-A0A7S4URD9-F1
#
_cell.length_a   1.000
_cell.length_b   1.000
_cell.length_c   1.000
_cell.angle_alpha   90.00
_cell.angle_beta   90.00
_cell.angle_gamma   90.00
#
_symmetry.space_group_name_H-M   'P 1'
#
loop_
_entity.id
_entity.type
_entity.pdbx_description
1 polymer ?
#
loop_
_entity_poly.entity_id
_entity_poly.type
_entity_poly.pdbx_seq_one_letter_code
_entity_poly.pdbx_strand_id
1 'polypeptide(L)'
;NNENINEPNSNNNNIITIQCQPCGTIGPEASARAFVKGPSPLTITLCSNRLPNPSIDIPQVLTHELIHVYDVQYKQLDLRQCTSLAYSEVRAAREAECYDVHRFWKNKCVMNCAGVATGNMFPEDGLGGKCVKEVFEKAMNDYTPFAEEKKEKMAAKIGRA
;
A
#
# COMPACT_ATOMS: atom_id res chain seq x y z
N ASN A 1 45.22 25.47 2.68
CA ASN A 1 44.42 24.31 3.16
C ASN A 1 43.12 24.83 3.77
N ASN A 2 42.12 25.07 2.93
CA ASN A 2 40.76 25.37 3.36
C ASN A 2 39.85 24.99 2.20
N GLU A 3 39.62 23.68 2.04
CA GLU A 3 38.58 23.18 1.15
C GLU A 3 37.25 23.31 1.89
N ASN A 4 36.55 24.38 1.54
CA ASN A 4 35.16 24.61 1.90
C ASN A 4 34.34 23.62 1.06
N ILE A 5 34.09 22.43 1.59
CA ILE A 5 33.21 21.45 0.97
C ILE A 5 31.78 21.98 1.15
N ASN A 6 31.29 22.66 0.13
CA ASN A 6 29.87 22.90 -0.05
C ASN A 6 29.19 21.53 -0.13
N GLU A 7 28.55 21.10 0.96
CA GLU A 7 27.61 19.99 0.91
C GLU A 7 26.55 20.30 -0.16
N PRO A 8 26.32 19.40 -1.12
CA PRO A 8 25.24 19.59 -2.07
C PRO A 8 23.93 19.50 -1.29
N ASN A 9 23.14 20.56 -1.41
CA ASN A 9 21.75 20.64 -0.98
C ASN A 9 20.95 19.54 -1.70
N SER A 10 20.96 18.34 -1.14
CA SER A 10 20.22 17.17 -1.65
C SER A 10 18.75 17.40 -1.34
N ASN A 11 17.98 17.67 -2.38
CA ASN A 11 16.52 17.58 -2.37
C ASN A 11 16.11 16.16 -1.95
N ASN A 12 16.06 15.89 -0.65
CA ASN A 12 15.76 14.60 -0.01
C ASN A 12 14.27 14.22 -0.11
N ASN A 13 13.62 14.47 -1.24
CA ASN A 13 12.18 14.26 -1.40
C ASN A 13 11.81 12.80 -1.75
N ASN A 14 12.78 11.89 -1.89
CA ASN A 14 12.57 10.52 -2.37
C ASN A 14 13.08 9.43 -1.41
N ILE A 15 13.52 9.76 -0.20
CA ILE A 15 14.00 8.77 0.76
C ILE A 15 12.81 8.21 1.54
N ILE A 16 12.54 6.91 1.37
CA ILE A 16 11.59 6.17 2.19
C ILE A 16 12.40 5.47 3.29
N THR A 17 12.12 5.79 4.54
CA THR A 17 12.71 5.07 5.68
C THR A 17 11.82 3.88 6.04
N ILE A 18 12.39 2.68 6.14
CA ILE A 18 11.66 1.50 6.63
C ILE A 18 12.22 1.15 8.01
N GLN A 19 11.36 1.05 9.01
CA GLN A 19 11.75 0.76 10.38
C GLN A 19 10.84 -0.27 11.03
N CYS A 20 11.38 -1.04 11.98
CA CYS A 20 10.63 -1.98 12.80
C CYS A 20 10.59 -1.46 14.24
N GLN A 21 9.41 -1.45 14.86
CA GLN A 21 9.28 -1.17 16.30
C GLN A 21 8.03 -1.84 16.89
N PRO A 22 7.98 -2.04 18.22
CA PRO A 22 6.74 -2.43 18.88
C PRO A 22 5.67 -1.33 18.72
N CYS A 23 4.47 -1.69 18.29
CA CYS A 23 3.34 -0.78 18.15
C CYS A 23 2.37 -0.88 19.35
N GLY A 24 1.85 0.28 19.78
CA GLY A 24 0.88 0.38 20.87
C GLY A 24 -0.52 -0.10 20.49
N THR A 25 -1.34 -0.42 21.48
CA THR A 25 -2.70 -0.96 21.31
C THR A 25 -3.79 0.12 21.33
N ILE A 26 -3.41 1.40 21.27
CA ILE A 26 -4.31 2.55 21.34
C ILE A 26 -4.00 3.48 20.16
N GLY A 27 -5.04 4.09 19.59
CA GLY A 27 -4.95 5.01 18.46
C GLY A 27 -5.37 4.38 17.13
N PRO A 28 -5.34 5.15 16.03
CA PRO A 28 -5.65 4.65 14.69
C PRO A 28 -4.69 3.52 14.26
N GLU A 29 -3.50 3.44 14.85
CA GLU A 29 -2.52 2.39 14.61
C GLU A 29 -2.72 1.14 15.48
N ALA A 30 -3.73 1.10 16.36
CA ALA A 30 -3.91 0.06 17.38
C ALA A 30 -4.05 -1.36 16.82
N SER A 31 -4.56 -1.51 15.59
CA SER A 31 -4.75 -2.80 14.92
C SER A 31 -3.86 -2.97 13.68
N ALA A 32 -3.10 -1.95 13.29
CA ALA A 32 -2.32 -1.95 12.07
C ALA A 32 -1.08 -2.87 12.17
N ARG A 33 -0.76 -3.63 11.12
CA ARG A 33 0.47 -4.45 11.07
C ARG A 33 1.67 -3.65 10.58
N ALA A 34 1.41 -2.62 9.78
CA ALA A 34 2.35 -1.60 9.36
C ALA A 34 1.55 -0.31 9.12
N PHE A 35 2.25 0.80 8.94
CA PHE A 35 1.64 2.07 8.53
C PHE A 35 2.68 3.06 7.98
N VAL A 36 2.22 3.96 7.13
CA VAL A 36 3.01 5.07 6.57
C VAL A 36 2.85 6.33 7.42
N LYS A 37 3.97 6.97 7.76
CA LYS A 37 4.06 8.34 8.31
C LYS A 37 4.71 9.24 7.25
N GLY A 38 4.25 10.48 7.11
CA GLY A 38 4.78 11.41 6.11
C GLY A 38 3.98 12.71 6.03
N PRO A 39 4.31 13.64 5.11
CA PRO A 39 5.06 13.42 3.86
C PRO A 39 6.59 13.55 3.95
N SER A 40 7.14 14.11 5.04
CA SER A 40 8.59 14.20 5.28
C SER A 40 8.91 14.16 6.78
N PRO A 41 9.66 13.16 7.29
CA PRO A 41 10.21 12.01 6.55
C PRO A 41 9.12 11.00 6.18
N LEU A 42 9.16 10.50 4.94
CA LEU A 42 8.30 9.41 4.50
C LEU A 42 8.81 8.10 5.10
N THR A 43 8.06 7.53 6.04
CA THR A 43 8.50 6.39 6.85
C THR A 43 7.46 5.29 6.85
N ILE A 44 7.85 4.07 6.47
CA ILE A 44 7.07 2.85 6.67
C ILE A 44 7.48 2.25 8.01
N THR A 45 6.53 2.14 8.93
CA THR A 45 6.74 1.50 10.24
C THR A 45 6.12 0.11 10.23
N LEU A 46 6.93 -0.91 10.48
CA LEU A 46 6.52 -2.30 10.65
C LEU A 46 6.32 -2.60 12.15
N CYS A 47 5.14 -3.08 12.53
CA CYS A 47 4.81 -3.38 13.92
C CYS A 47 5.38 -4.74 14.33
N SER A 48 6.57 -4.76 14.94
CA SER A 48 7.32 -6.00 15.21
C SER A 48 6.56 -7.00 16.10
N ASN A 49 5.64 -6.52 16.93
CA ASN A 49 4.77 -7.33 17.80
C ASN A 49 3.53 -7.90 17.09
N ARG A 50 3.37 -7.68 15.77
CA ARG A 50 2.21 -8.11 14.96
C ARG A 50 2.59 -8.86 13.68
N LEU A 51 3.86 -9.25 13.57
CA LEU A 51 4.43 -9.97 12.42
C LEU A 51 5.01 -11.32 12.90
N PRO A 52 4.16 -12.29 13.30
CA PRO A 52 4.59 -13.56 13.88
C PRO A 52 5.44 -14.42 12.93
N ASN A 53 5.29 -14.25 11.61
CA ASN A 53 6.01 -14.99 10.58
C ASN A 53 6.75 -14.00 9.66
N PRO A 54 7.88 -13.40 10.08
CA PRO A 54 8.52 -12.31 9.36
C PRO A 54 8.83 -12.58 7.88
N SER A 55 9.17 -13.83 7.52
CA SER A 55 9.45 -14.23 6.14
C SER A 55 8.24 -14.13 5.19
N ILE A 56 7.02 -14.21 5.73
CA ILE A 56 5.76 -14.09 4.98
C ILE A 56 5.15 -12.71 5.20
N ASP A 57 5.15 -12.26 6.46
CA ASP A 57 4.47 -11.05 6.89
C ASP A 57 5.16 -9.80 6.34
N ILE A 58 6.49 -9.71 6.42
CA ILE A 58 7.23 -8.51 5.98
C ILE A 58 7.02 -8.24 4.49
N PRO A 59 7.22 -9.20 3.56
CA PRO A 59 6.96 -8.95 2.14
C PRO A 59 5.53 -8.50 1.86
N GLN A 60 4.54 -9.11 2.52
CA GLN A 60 3.14 -8.78 2.35
C GLN A 60 2.84 -7.35 2.82
N VAL A 61 3.14 -7.02 4.07
CA VAL A 61 2.83 -5.68 4.61
C VAL A 61 3.65 -4.60 3.91
N LEU A 62 4.92 -4.88 3.57
CA LEU A 62 5.74 -3.90 2.87
C LEU A 62 5.21 -3.62 1.46
N THR A 63 4.73 -4.64 0.75
CA THR A 63 4.08 -4.46 -0.56
C THR A 63 2.82 -3.60 -0.42
N HIS A 64 2.00 -3.84 0.61
CA HIS A 64 0.81 -3.05 0.90
C HIS A 64 1.16 -1.57 1.11
N GLU A 65 2.07 -1.26 2.03
CA GLU A 65 2.46 0.13 2.34
C GLU A 65 3.16 0.83 1.17
N LEU A 66 3.96 0.10 0.38
CA LEU A 66 4.63 0.68 -0.79
C LEU A 66 3.65 1.07 -1.90
N ILE A 67 2.51 0.37 -2.03
CA ILE A 67 1.44 0.82 -2.93
C ILE A 67 0.89 2.17 -2.46
N HIS A 68 0.60 2.36 -1.17
CA HIS A 68 0.15 3.65 -0.65
C HIS A 68 1.18 4.76 -0.90
N VAL A 69 2.46 4.48 -0.68
CA VAL A 69 3.54 5.42 -0.98
C VAL A 69 3.55 5.81 -2.45
N TYR A 70 3.48 4.82 -3.36
CA TYR A 70 3.41 5.11 -4.80
C TYR A 70 2.19 5.95 -5.15
N ASP A 71 1.05 5.68 -4.52
CA ASP A 71 -0.21 6.35 -4.81
C ASP A 71 -0.22 7.80 -4.38
N VAL A 72 0.37 8.10 -3.22
CA VAL A 72 0.55 9.47 -2.76
C VAL A 72 1.60 10.20 -3.62
N GLN A 73 2.75 9.59 -3.87
CA GLN A 73 3.88 10.27 -4.51
C GLN A 73 3.74 10.41 -6.03
N TYR A 74 3.29 9.36 -6.72
CA TYR A 74 3.22 9.34 -8.19
C TYR A 74 1.82 9.59 -8.71
N LYS A 75 0.77 9.06 -8.05
CA LYS A 75 -0.62 9.32 -8.46
C LYS A 75 -1.23 10.55 -7.79
N GLN A 76 -0.51 11.20 -6.87
CA GLN A 76 -0.95 12.41 -6.18
C GLN A 76 -2.32 12.23 -5.50
N LEU A 77 -2.57 11.03 -4.95
CA LEU A 77 -3.81 10.73 -4.24
C LEU A 77 -3.79 11.38 -2.85
N ASP A 78 -4.92 11.97 -2.46
CA ASP A 78 -5.15 12.43 -1.10
C ASP A 78 -5.88 11.35 -0.29
N LEU A 79 -5.13 10.54 0.48
CA LEU A 79 -5.70 9.43 1.26
C LEU A 79 -6.61 9.89 2.42
N ARG A 80 -6.80 11.19 2.63
CA ARG A 80 -7.82 11.75 3.54
C ARG A 80 -9.22 11.77 2.91
N GLN A 81 -9.31 11.50 1.60
CA GLN A 81 -10.58 11.37 0.89
C GLN A 81 -10.97 9.90 0.79
N CYS A 82 -12.22 9.58 1.09
CA CYS A 82 -12.69 8.21 1.20
C CYS A 82 -12.49 7.39 -0.09
N THR A 83 -12.81 7.96 -1.25
CA THR A 83 -12.63 7.28 -2.56
C THR A 83 -11.17 7.13 -2.94
N SER A 84 -10.31 8.09 -2.60
CA SER A 84 -8.86 8.00 -2.82
C SER A 84 -8.20 6.96 -1.93
N LEU A 85 -8.55 6.90 -0.63
CA LEU A 85 -8.10 5.82 0.26
C LEU A 85 -8.60 4.48 -0.27
N ALA A 86 -9.90 4.34 -0.51
CA ALA A 86 -10.49 3.09 -1.00
C ALA A 86 -9.84 2.58 -2.29
N TYR A 87 -9.50 3.50 -3.21
CA TYR A 87 -8.80 3.16 -4.45
C TYR A 87 -7.40 2.58 -4.17
N SER A 88 -6.67 3.20 -3.24
CA SER A 88 -5.34 2.74 -2.85
C SER A 88 -5.40 1.40 -2.10
N GLU A 89 -6.36 1.24 -1.19
CA GLU A 89 -6.63 0.00 -0.44
C GLU A 89 -6.97 -1.19 -1.34
N VAL A 90 -7.78 -0.98 -2.40
CA VAL A 90 -8.08 -2.04 -3.38
C VAL A 90 -6.81 -2.50 -4.10
N ARG A 91 -5.92 -1.56 -4.45
CA ARG A 91 -4.65 -1.90 -5.13
C ARG A 91 -3.66 -2.57 -4.18
N ALA A 92 -3.53 -2.05 -2.96
CA ALA A 92 -2.68 -2.64 -1.93
C ALA A 92 -3.12 -4.07 -1.63
N ALA A 93 -4.41 -4.29 -1.34
CA ALA A 93 -4.98 -5.60 -1.08
C ALA A 93 -4.80 -6.58 -2.25
N ARG A 94 -4.92 -6.13 -3.50
CA ARG A 94 -4.74 -6.99 -4.68
C ARG A 94 -3.30 -7.52 -4.81
N GLU A 95 -2.32 -6.68 -4.51
CA GLU A 95 -0.89 -7.00 -4.67
C GLU A 95 -0.25 -7.58 -3.39
N ALA A 96 -0.89 -7.44 -2.23
CA ALA A 96 -0.41 -7.97 -0.96
C ALA A 96 -1.33 -9.07 -0.40
N GLU A 97 -2.34 -8.73 0.40
CA GLU A 97 -3.18 -9.69 1.14
C GLU A 97 -3.83 -10.75 0.25
N CYS A 98 -4.28 -10.34 -0.93
CA CYS A 98 -5.02 -11.17 -1.88
C CYS A 98 -4.17 -11.57 -3.10
N TYR A 99 -2.84 -11.45 -3.03
CA TYR A 99 -1.95 -11.74 -4.14
C TYR A 99 -2.15 -13.18 -4.66
N ASP A 100 -2.05 -14.17 -3.78
CA ASP A 100 -2.11 -15.60 -4.10
C ASP A 100 -3.51 -16.23 -3.94
N VAL A 101 -4.54 -15.39 -3.77
CA VAL A 101 -5.92 -15.88 -3.69
C VAL A 101 -6.39 -16.33 -5.06
N HIS A 102 -6.99 -17.53 -5.13
CA HIS A 102 -7.54 -18.10 -6.36
C HIS A 102 -8.44 -17.10 -7.10
N ARG A 103 -8.34 -17.05 -8.44
CA ARG A 103 -8.99 -16.02 -9.29
C ARG A 103 -10.48 -15.80 -9.00
N PHE A 104 -11.24 -16.88 -8.74
CA PHE A 104 -12.67 -16.80 -8.42
C PHE A 104 -12.98 -16.07 -7.11
N TRP A 105 -12.07 -16.12 -6.13
CA TRP A 105 -12.25 -15.53 -4.80
C TRP A 105 -11.50 -14.21 -4.64
N LYS A 106 -10.61 -13.86 -5.59
CA LYS A 106 -9.74 -12.69 -5.50
C LYS A 106 -10.54 -11.39 -5.32
N ASN A 107 -11.57 -11.17 -6.12
CA ASN A 107 -12.39 -9.94 -6.01
C ASN A 107 -13.08 -9.84 -4.64
N LYS A 108 -13.56 -10.97 -4.11
CA LYS A 108 -14.21 -11.02 -2.79
C LYS A 108 -13.20 -10.72 -1.68
N CYS A 109 -11.99 -11.29 -1.76
CA CYS A 109 -10.91 -11.00 -0.82
C CYS A 109 -10.57 -9.50 -0.82
N VAL A 110 -10.33 -8.92 -2.01
CA VAL A 110 -9.94 -7.52 -2.13
C VAL A 110 -11.04 -6.59 -1.64
N MET A 111 -12.31 -6.86 -2.00
CA MET A 111 -13.46 -6.08 -1.52
C MET A 111 -13.57 -6.10 0.01
N ASN A 112 -13.30 -7.25 0.63
CA ASN A 112 -13.35 -7.40 2.08
C ASN A 112 -12.19 -6.65 2.77
N CYS A 113 -10.95 -6.86 2.32
CA CYS A 113 -9.77 -6.19 2.87
C CYS A 113 -9.87 -4.67 2.76
N ALA A 114 -10.14 -4.16 1.55
CA ALA A 114 -10.26 -2.72 1.31
C ALA A 114 -11.46 -2.11 2.05
N GLY A 115 -12.57 -2.83 2.14
CA GLY A 115 -13.77 -2.38 2.87
C GLY A 115 -13.51 -2.21 4.38
N VAL A 116 -12.82 -3.17 4.99
CA VAL A 116 -12.43 -3.10 6.41
C VAL A 116 -11.44 -1.96 6.63
N ALA A 117 -10.38 -1.86 5.82
CA ALA A 117 -9.35 -0.83 5.98
C ALA A 117 -9.92 0.59 5.79
N THR A 118 -10.71 0.81 4.73
CA THR A 118 -11.37 2.10 4.48
C THR A 118 -12.38 2.41 5.59
N GLY A 119 -13.15 1.42 6.05
CA GLY A 119 -14.14 1.61 7.12
C GLY A 119 -13.52 1.99 8.47
N ASN A 120 -12.31 1.51 8.77
CA ASN A 120 -11.59 1.89 9.98
C ASN A 120 -11.20 3.39 9.97
N MET A 121 -10.91 3.95 8.79
CA MET A 121 -10.54 5.36 8.63
C MET A 121 -11.76 6.28 8.45
N PHE A 122 -12.85 5.74 7.90
CA PHE A 122 -14.11 6.43 7.63
C PHE A 122 -15.27 5.69 8.33
N PRO A 123 -15.43 5.89 9.65
CA PRO A 123 -16.30 5.07 10.50
C PRO A 123 -17.80 5.34 10.32
N GLU A 124 -18.19 6.26 9.43
CA GLU A 124 -19.61 6.45 9.09
C GLU A 124 -20.18 5.15 8.50
N ASP A 125 -21.33 4.71 9.02
CA ASP A 125 -21.92 3.42 8.72
C ASP A 125 -22.04 3.15 7.21
N GLY A 126 -21.27 2.16 6.75
CA GLY A 126 -21.26 1.71 5.37
C GLY A 126 -20.56 2.65 4.38
N LEU A 127 -19.98 3.78 4.82
CA LEU A 127 -19.28 4.72 3.94
C LEU A 127 -18.05 4.07 3.28
N GLY A 128 -17.19 3.42 4.06
CA GLY A 128 -16.00 2.74 3.52
C GLY A 128 -16.35 1.71 2.43
N GLY A 129 -17.38 0.90 2.66
CA GLY A 129 -17.88 -0.05 1.67
C GLY A 129 -18.46 0.60 0.40
N LYS A 130 -19.10 1.77 0.53
CA LYS A 130 -19.59 2.54 -0.64
C LYS A 130 -18.43 3.08 -1.47
N CYS A 131 -17.44 3.71 -0.83
CA CYS A 131 -16.25 4.24 -1.51
C CYS A 131 -15.48 3.14 -2.24
N VAL A 132 -15.31 1.97 -1.62
CA VAL A 132 -14.67 0.81 -2.26
C VAL A 132 -15.45 0.37 -3.49
N LYS A 133 -16.78 0.18 -3.38
CA LYS A 133 -17.61 -0.23 -4.53
C LYS A 133 -17.51 0.73 -5.71
N GLU A 134 -17.47 2.04 -5.44
CA GLU A 134 -17.37 3.08 -6.46
C GLU A 134 -16.08 3.00 -7.27
N VAL A 135 -14.95 2.73 -6.61
CA VAL A 135 -13.62 2.76 -7.25
C VAL A 135 -13.10 1.37 -7.64
N PHE A 136 -13.78 0.30 -7.22
CA PHE A 136 -13.28 -1.07 -7.25
C PHE A 136 -12.78 -1.51 -8.63
N GLU A 137 -13.60 -1.35 -9.66
CA GLU A 137 -13.26 -1.80 -11.02
C GLU A 137 -12.06 -1.03 -11.58
N LYS A 138 -12.05 0.29 -11.41
CA LYS A 138 -10.94 1.14 -11.84
C LYS A 138 -9.63 0.76 -11.14
N ALA A 139 -9.68 0.54 -9.82
CA ALA A 139 -8.53 0.16 -9.02
C ALA A 139 -8.03 -1.25 -9.38
N MET A 140 -8.93 -2.22 -9.56
CA MET A 140 -8.59 -3.60 -9.92
C MET A 140 -7.89 -3.72 -11.27
N ASN A 141 -8.20 -2.83 -12.21
CA ASN A 141 -7.60 -2.77 -13.54
C ASN A 141 -6.34 -1.87 -13.62
N ASP A 142 -6.01 -1.12 -12.58
CA ASP A 142 -4.76 -0.35 -12.54
C ASP A 142 -3.61 -1.18 -11.97
N TYR A 143 -2.76 -1.67 -12.86
CA TYR A 143 -1.59 -2.48 -12.53
C TYR A 143 -0.30 -1.70 -12.31
N THR A 144 -0.32 -0.37 -12.31
CA THR A 144 0.87 0.42 -12.00
C THR A 144 1.31 0.23 -10.55
N PRO A 145 2.64 0.23 -10.26
CA PRO A 145 3.76 0.38 -11.19
C PRO A 145 4.14 -0.89 -12.00
N PHE A 146 3.53 -2.04 -11.73
CA PHE A 146 3.86 -3.34 -12.32
C PHE A 146 3.27 -3.61 -13.73
N ALA A 147 2.80 -2.58 -14.43
CA ALA A 147 2.07 -2.74 -15.68
C ALA A 147 2.92 -3.40 -16.78
N GLU A 148 4.20 -3.02 -16.89
CA GLU A 148 5.12 -3.59 -17.88
C GLU A 148 5.51 -5.05 -17.54
N GLU A 149 5.78 -5.34 -16.27
CA GLU A 149 6.08 -6.71 -15.81
C GLU A 149 4.90 -7.68 -16.11
N LYS A 150 3.65 -7.22 -15.95
CA LYS A 150 2.48 -8.03 -16.31
C LYS A 150 2.37 -8.25 -17.82
N LYS A 151 2.68 -7.25 -18.65
CA LYS A 151 2.72 -7.41 -20.11
C LYS A 151 3.78 -8.43 -20.51
N GLU A 152 4.98 -8.36 -19.93
CA GLU A 152 6.07 -9.30 -20.17
C GLU A 152 5.69 -10.74 -19.78
N LYS A 153 5.11 -10.95 -18.59
CA LYS A 153 4.65 -12.28 -18.14
C LYS A 153 3.53 -12.82 -19.02
N MET A 154 2.60 -11.98 -19.49
CA MET A 154 1.55 -12.40 -20.43
C MET A 154 2.14 -12.76 -21.79
N ALA A 155 3.07 -11.95 -22.32
CA ALA A 155 3.76 -12.22 -23.58
C ALA A 155 4.58 -13.52 -23.52
N ALA A 156 5.32 -13.76 -22.43
CA ALA A 156 6.09 -14.98 -22.20
C ALA A 156 5.23 -16.25 -22.11
N LYS A 157 3.96 -16.12 -21.70
CA LYS A 157 3.00 -17.23 -21.64
C LYS A 157 2.39 -17.56 -23.00
N ILE A 158 2.28 -16.57 -23.89
CA ILE A 158 1.76 -16.74 -25.26
C ILE A 158 2.85 -17.30 -26.19
N GLY A 159 4.11 -16.90 -26.02
CA GLY A 159 5.24 -17.40 -26.82
C GLY A 159 5.74 -18.80 -26.47
N ARG A 160 5.06 -19.52 -25.55
CA ARG A 160 5.35 -20.90 -25.16
C ARG A 160 4.23 -21.88 -25.58
N ALA A 161 3.30 -21.44 -26.42
CA ALA A 161 2.21 -22.25 -26.98
C ALA A 161 2.53 -22.66 -28.42
#